data_AF-A0A5J4E3W0-F1
#
_entry.id   AF-A0A5J4E3W0-F1
#
_cell.length_a   1.000
_cell.length_b   1.000
_cell.length_c   1.000
_cell.angle_alpha   90.00
_cell.angle_beta   90.00
_cell.angle_gamma   90.00
#
_symmetry.space_group_name_H-M   'P 1'
#
loop_
_entity.id
_entity.type
_entity.pdbx_description
1 polymer ?
#
loop_
_entity_poly.entity_id
_entity_poly.type
_entity_poly.pdbx_seq_one_letter_code
_entity_poly.pdbx_strand_id
1 'polypeptide(L)' 'MVSGELVDRPEFSGFNRIEIEHSERCAANCVWINGRVLIASGHPRASEKIHALGYSVIELDVSEFEKLDGGLSCLSLRF' A
#
# COMPACT_ATOMS: atom_id res chain seq x y z
N MET A 1 -1.64 -0.80 -6.05
CA MET A 1 -2.71 0.00 -5.42
C MET A 1 -2.70 1.36 -6.05
N VAL A 2 -3.86 2.02 -6.14
CA VAL A 2 -4.02 3.38 -6.67
C VAL A 2 -4.76 4.23 -5.65
N SER A 3 -4.42 5.51 -5.57
CA SER A 3 -5.04 6.48 -4.66
C SER A 3 -5.05 7.85 -5.30
N GLY A 4 -6.07 8.66 -4.99
CA GLY A 4 -6.18 10.05 -5.45
C GLY A 4 -6.12 10.15 -6.99
N GLU A 5 -5.26 11.04 -7.50
CA GLU A 5 -5.13 11.31 -8.93
C GLU A 5 -4.69 10.10 -9.79
N LEU A 6 -4.20 9.03 -9.17
CA LEU A 6 -3.75 7.82 -9.88
C LEU A 6 -4.91 6.85 -10.15
N VAL A 7 -6.08 7.05 -9.55
CA VAL A 7 -7.23 6.14 -9.72
C VAL A 7 -7.69 6.12 -11.18
N ASP A 8 -7.85 7.29 -11.81
CA ASP A 8 -8.42 7.43 -13.16
C ASP A 8 -7.38 7.49 -14.29
N ARG A 9 -6.10 7.25 -13.97
CA ARG A 9 -5.01 7.29 -14.95
C ARG A 9 -5.14 6.13 -15.94
N PRO A 10 -5.27 6.40 -17.26
CA PRO A 10 -5.45 5.36 -18.27
C PRO A 10 -4.27 4.39 -18.33
N GLU A 11 -3.08 4.83 -17.93
CA GLU A 11 -1.86 4.03 -17.84
C GLU A 11 -2.01 2.81 -16.91
N PHE A 12 -2.90 2.89 -15.91
CA PHE A 12 -3.17 1.80 -14.97
C PHE A 12 -4.41 0.96 -15.32
N SER A 13 -5.11 1.25 -16.42
CA SER A 13 -6.37 0.58 -16.80
C SER A 13 -6.22 -0.93 -17.07
N GLY A 14 -5.02 -1.37 -17.50
CA GLY A 14 -4.72 -2.79 -17.73
C GLY A 14 -4.38 -3.61 -16.48
N PHE A 15 -4.32 -2.98 -15.31
CA PHE A 15 -3.98 -3.65 -14.04
C PHE A 15 -5.22 -3.92 -13.19
N ASN A 16 -5.12 -4.91 -12.29
CA ASN A 16 -6.07 -5.06 -11.19
C ASN A 16 -5.85 -3.93 -10.17
N ARG A 17 -6.58 -2.83 -10.33
CA ARG A 17 -6.47 -1.64 -9.49
C ARG A 17 -7.18 -1.86 -8.16
N ILE A 18 -6.40 -1.89 -7.09
CA ILE A 18 -6.89 -1.81 -5.71
C ILE A 18 -6.93 -0.33 -5.33
N GLU A 19 -8.12 0.26 -5.33
CA GLU A 19 -8.32 1.65 -4.91
C GLU A 19 -8.24 1.76 -3.38
N ILE A 20 -7.46 2.71 -2.91
CA ILE A 20 -7.28 3.02 -1.49
C ILE A 20 -8.08 4.28 -1.15
N GLU A 21 -8.82 4.21 -0.05
CA GLU A 21 -9.62 5.34 0.41
C GLU A 21 -8.72 6.50 0.84
N HIS A 22 -9.22 7.73 0.69
CA HIS A 22 -8.45 8.92 1.05
C HIS A 22 -8.01 8.92 2.53
N SER A 23 -8.84 8.37 3.44
CA SER A 23 -8.50 8.25 4.87
C SER A 23 -7.36 7.27 5.16
N GLU A 24 -7.07 6.36 4.24
CA GLU A 24 -6.00 5.35 4.37
C GLU A 24 -4.91 5.55 3.31
N ARG A 25 -4.74 6.76 2.77
CA ARG A 25 -3.81 7.03 1.68
C ARG A 25 -2.38 6.56 1.96
N CYS A 26 -1.91 6.60 3.21
CA CYS A 26 -0.59 6.11 3.60
C CYS A 26 -0.39 4.61 3.30
N ALA A 27 -1.47 3.82 3.39
CA ALA A 27 -1.48 2.40 3.05
C ALA A 27 -1.15 2.13 1.57
N ALA A 28 -1.33 3.11 0.68
CA ALA A 28 -0.95 2.98 -0.72
C ALA A 28 0.57 2.77 -0.90
N ASN A 29 1.37 3.17 0.09
CA ASN A 29 2.80 2.88 0.17
C ASN A 29 3.04 1.54 0.88
N CYS A 30 2.72 0.44 0.20
CA CYS A 30 3.07 -0.91 0.64
C CYS A 30 4.15 -1.51 -0.26
N VAL A 31 4.84 -2.53 0.23
CA VAL A 31 5.82 -3.29 -0.57
C VAL A 31 5.47 -4.77 -0.62
N TRP A 32 5.55 -5.35 -1.81
CA TRP A 32 5.45 -6.79 -2.00
C TRP A 32 6.83 -7.43 -1.94
N ILE A 33 7.00 -8.48 -1.13
CA ILE A 33 8.25 -9.21 -0.93
C ILE A 33 7.94 -10.71 -0.81
N ASN A 34 8.37 -11.50 -1.79
CA ASN A 34 8.32 -12.98 -1.76
C ASN A 34 6.94 -13.55 -1.34
N GLY A 35 5.85 -13.01 -1.91
CA GLY A 35 4.48 -13.45 -1.62
C GLY A 35 3.83 -12.82 -0.39
N ARG A 36 4.53 -11.94 0.32
CA ARG A 36 3.99 -11.15 1.44
C ARG A 36 3.89 -9.69 1.08
N VAL A 37 2.93 -8.99 1.66
CA VAL A 37 2.76 -7.54 1.50
C VAL A 37 2.98 -6.88 2.84
N LEU A 38 3.96 -5.98 2.92
CA LEU A 38 4.19 -5.15 4.10
C LEU A 38 3.42 -3.85 3.90
N ILE A 39 2.59 -3.48 4.88
CA ILE A 39 1.75 -2.27 4.85
C ILE A 39 1.91 -1.48 6.15
N ALA A 40 1.72 -0.16 6.08
CA ALA A 40 1.61 0.67 7.28
C ALA A 40 0.42 0.20 8.14
N SER A 41 0.63 0.06 9.45
CA SER A 41 -0.42 -0.34 10.40
C SER A 41 -1.49 0.75 10.55
N GLY A 42 -2.72 0.37 10.93
CA GLY A 42 -3.81 1.33 11.16
C GLY A 42 -4.66 1.61 9.92
N HIS A 43 -4.55 0.78 8.89
CA HIS A 43 -5.30 0.88 7.64
C HIS A 43 -6.07 -0.41 7.32
N PRO A 44 -7.08 -0.76 8.14
CA PRO A 44 -7.76 -2.05 8.07
C PRO A 44 -8.42 -2.32 6.71
N ARG A 45 -8.98 -1.31 6.03
CA ARG A 45 -9.68 -1.55 4.75
C ARG A 45 -8.68 -1.90 3.64
N ALA A 46 -7.51 -1.26 3.64
CA ALA A 46 -6.42 -1.61 2.74
C ALA A 46 -5.89 -3.03 3.02
N SER A 47 -5.64 -3.39 4.28
CA SER A 47 -5.20 -4.73 4.67
C SER A 47 -6.22 -5.80 4.24
N GLU A 48 -7.51 -5.58 4.48
CA GLU A 48 -8.59 -6.50 4.10
C GLU A 48 -8.65 -6.74 2.58
N LYS A 49 -8.51 -5.68 1.77
CA LYS A 49 -8.48 -5.80 0.30
C LYS A 49 -7.32 -6.67 -0.17
N ILE A 50 -6.16 -6.57 0.47
CA ILE A 50 -4.97 -7.36 0.12
C ILE A 50 -5.14 -8.81 0.56
N HIS A 51 -5.70 -9.04 1.74
CA HIS A 51 -6.05 -10.38 2.22
C HIS A 51 -7.06 -11.08 1.32
N ALA A 52 -8.08 -10.37 0.84
CA ALA A 52 -9.08 -10.90 -0.09
C ALA A 52 -8.50 -11.36 -1.43
N LEU A 53 -7.32 -10.83 -1.81
CA LEU A 53 -6.57 -11.26 -2.99
C LEU A 53 -5.63 -12.45 -2.73
N GLY A 54 -5.62 -13.00 -1.51
CA GLY A 54 -4.84 -14.18 -1.13
C GLY A 54 -3.41 -13.88 -0.68
N TYR A 55 -3.03 -12.61 -0.50
CA TYR A 55 -1.71 -12.25 -0.01
C TYR A 55 -1.65 -12.29 1.53
N SER A 56 -0.49 -12.69 2.06
CA SER A 56 -0.19 -12.53 3.49
C SER A 56 0.24 -11.11 3.76
N VAL A 57 -0.45 -10.42 4.65
CA VAL A 57 -0.13 -9.04 5.05
C VAL A 57 0.71 -9.05 6.34
N ILE A 58 1.71 -8.18 6.40
CA ILE A 58 2.45 -7.84 7.62
C ILE A 58 2.25 -6.34 7.85
N GLU A 59 1.57 -5.99 8.93
CA GLU A 59 1.40 -4.59 9.34
C GLU A 59 2.63 -4.13 10.15
N LEU A 60 3.14 -2.94 9.81
CA LEU A 60 4.29 -2.33 10.48
C LEU A 60 3.94 -0.91 10.89
N ASP A 61 4.28 -0.55 12.13
CA ASP A 61 4.21 0.84 12.56
C ASP A 61 5.34 1.63 11.89
N VAL A 62 4.94 2.58 11.03
CA VAL A 62 5.83 3.50 10.31
C VAL A 62 5.50 4.95 10.62
N SER A 63 4.71 5.22 11.65
CA SER A 63 4.19 6.56 12.00
C SER A 63 5.28 7.61 12.18
N GLU A 64 6.46 7.24 12.69
CA GLU A 64 7.59 8.16 12.81
C GLU A 64 8.19 8.58 11.45
N PHE A 65 8.17 7.69 10.45
CA PHE A 65 8.63 8.00 9.10
C PHE A 65 7.60 8.82 8.32
N GLU A 66 6.31 8.57 8.55
CA GLU A 66 5.21 9.30 7.92
C GLU A 66 5.24 10.79 8.25
N LYS A 67 5.72 11.18 9.45
CA LYS A 67 5.92 12.59 9.83
C LYS A 67 6.85 13.35 8.88
N LEU A 68 7.69 12.65 8.12
CA LEU A 68 8.63 13.18 7.15
C LEU A 68 8.34 12.66 5.73
N ASP A 69 7.08 12.35 5.42
CA ASP A 69 6.63 11.81 4.12
C ASP A 69 7.33 10.49 3.71
N GLY A 70 7.88 9.76 4.68
CA GLY A 70 8.52 8.46 4.50
C GLY A 70 7.52 7.31 4.59
N GLY A 71 7.72 6.27 3.78
CA GLY A 71 6.94 5.03 3.82
C GLY A 71 7.78 3.80 3.48
N LEU A 72 7.19 2.61 3.56
CA LEU A 72 7.90 1.33 3.44
C LEU A 72 8.73 1.20 2.15
N SER A 73 8.23 1.74 1.04
CA SER A 73 8.95 1.73 -0.24
C SER A 73 10.28 2.47 -0.18
N CYS A 74 10.39 3.51 0.66
CA CYS A 74 11.56 4.38 0.81
C CYS A 74 12.66 3.78 1.70
N LEU A 75 12.32 2.83 2.57
CA LEU A 75 13.19 2.34 3.64
C LEU A 75 14.06 1.14 3.25
N SER A 76 14.03 0.72 1.98
CA SER A 76 14.87 -0.37 1.50
C SER A 76 15.06 -0.33 -0.01
N LEU A 77 16.19 -0.88 -0.47
CA LEU A 77 16.39 -1.30 -1.85
C LEU A 77 16.05 -2.79 -1.95
N ARG A 78 15.32 -3.15 -3.00
CA ARG A 78 14.83 -4.51 -3.24
C ARG A 78 15.11 -4.88 -4.69
N PHE A 79 15.63 -6.08 -4.92
CA PHE A 79 16.06 -6.60 -6.22
C PHE A 79 15.56 -8.03 -6.44
#